data_AF-A0A5S5BYP0-F1
#
_entry.id   AF-A0A5S5BYP0-F1
#
_cell.length_a   1.000
_cell.length_b   1.000
_cell.length_c   1.000
_cell.angle_alpha   90.00
_cell.angle_beta   90.00
_cell.angle_gamma   90.00
#
_symmetry.space_group_name_H-M   'P 1'
#
loop_
_entity.id
_entity.type
_entity.pdbx_description
1 polymer ?
#
loop_
_entity_poly.entity_id
_entity_poly.type
_entity_poly.pdbx_seq_one_letter_code
_entity_poly.pdbx_strand_id
1 'polypeptide(L)' 'MELFLMHPTQPSEQVGQNLLDEAHALEQLRDSQRIEGGGPPRPVDWQAMPGPVRLFGYFFIAAFAASMAGVLIVTVWK' A
#
# COMPACT_ATOMS: atom_id res chain seq x y z
N MET A 1 22.92 40.61 -6.35
CA MET A 1 23.28 39.31 -6.95
C MET A 1 23.53 38.37 -5.81
N GLU A 2 22.56 37.51 -5.51
CA GLU A 2 22.67 36.55 -4.42
C GLU A 2 23.74 35.52 -4.75
N LEU A 3 24.64 35.34 -3.79
CA LEU A 3 25.72 34.38 -3.82
C LEU A 3 25.09 33.00 -3.64
N PHE A 4 25.17 32.16 -4.67
CA PHE A 4 24.78 30.75 -4.62
C PHE A 4 25.69 30.03 -3.61
N LEU A 5 25.28 30.02 -2.34
CA LEU A 5 25.94 29.29 -1.26
C LEU A 5 25.76 27.80 -1.54
N MET A 6 26.77 27.18 -2.15
CA MET A 6 26.94 25.74 -2.06
C MET A 6 26.98 25.38 -0.57
N HIS A 7 26.01 24.59 -0.13
CA HIS A 7 25.96 24.06 1.22
C HIS A 7 27.28 23.30 1.47
N PRO A 8 28.08 23.67 2.49
CA PRO A 8 29.31 22.96 2.80
C PRO A 8 28.97 21.48 2.96
N THR A 9 29.73 20.64 2.27
CA THR A 9 29.62 19.19 2.31
C THR A 9 29.47 18.75 3.76
N GLN A 10 28.37 18.06 4.08
CA GLN A 10 28.17 17.46 5.38
C GLN A 10 29.45 16.68 5.74
N PRO A 11 29.98 16.82 6.97
CA PRO A 11 31.19 16.11 7.36
C PRO A 11 30.96 14.62 7.12
N SER A 12 31.90 13.96 6.43
CA SER A 12 31.79 12.57 5.99
C SER A 12 31.49 11.60 7.14
N GLU A 13 31.85 11.97 8.36
CA GLU A 13 31.50 11.25 9.59
C GLU A 13 30.01 11.33 9.93
N GLN A 14 29.35 12.48 9.74
CA GLN A 14 27.89 12.61 9.93
C GLN A 14 27.12 11.88 8.83
N VAL A 15 27.62 11.86 7.60
CA VAL A 15 27.04 11.05 6.52
C VAL A 15 27.16 9.57 6.87
N GLY A 16 28.32 9.14 7.37
CA GLY A 16 28.52 7.77 7.85
C GLY A 16 27.59 7.39 9.02
N GLN A 17 27.43 8.29 10.00
CA GLN A 17 26.51 8.08 11.13
C GLN A 17 25.04 8.03 10.68
N ASN A 18 24.61 8.93 9.80
CA ASN A 18 23.25 8.93 9.25
C ASN A 18 22.95 7.66 8.45
N LEU A 19 23.93 7.16 7.68
CA LEU A 19 23.78 5.89 6.94
C LEU A 19 23.73 4.69 7.87
N LEU A 20 24.49 4.70 8.96
CA LEU A 20 24.44 3.66 9.98
C LEU A 20 23.10 3.70 10.76
N ASP A 21 22.59 4.89 11.07
CA ASP A 21 21.30 5.08 11.71
C ASP A 21 20.14 4.69 10.78
N GLU A 22 20.19 5.05 9.49
CA GLU A 22 19.23 4.59 8.49
C GLU A 22 19.29 3.07 8.31
N ALA A 23 20.48 2.49 8.20
CA ALA A 23 20.63 1.04 8.08
C ALA A 23 20.11 0.33 9.34
N HIS A 24 20.32 0.91 10.53
CA HIS A 24 19.78 0.38 11.78
C HIS A 24 18.25 0.49 11.83
N ALA A 25 17.68 1.62 11.40
CA ALA A 25 16.24 1.81 11.30
C ALA A 25 15.60 0.86 10.26
N LEU A 26 16.24 0.65 9.11
CA LEU A 26 15.84 -0.32 8.10
C LEU A 26 15.86 -1.76 8.64
N GLU A 27 16.89 -2.11 9.41
CA GLU A 27 16.99 -3.42 10.04
C GLU A 27 15.90 -3.63 11.10
N GLN A 28 15.55 -2.58 11.86
CA GLN A 28 14.42 -2.62 12.80
C GLN A 28 13.06 -2.74 12.10
N LEU A 29 12.91 -2.14 10.92
CA LEU A 29 11.71 -2.24 10.10
C LEU A 29 11.64 -3.54 9.29
N ARG A 30 12.74 -4.30 9.18
CA ARG A 30 12.83 -5.52 8.38
C ARG A 30 11.81 -6.58 8.81
N ASP A 31 11.58 -6.73 10.11
CA ASP A 31 10.60 -7.67 10.64
C ASP A 31 9.15 -7.23 10.39
N SER A 32 8.89 -5.92 10.39
CA SER A 32 7.57 -5.35 10.05
C SER A 32 7.29 -5.44 8.55
N GLN A 33 8.28 -5.16 7.70
CA GLN A 33 8.18 -5.25 6.23
C GLN A 33 8.17 -6.69 5.71
N ARG A 34 8.70 -7.65 6.48
CA ARG A 34 8.62 -9.09 6.16
C ARG A 34 7.19 -9.57 5.96
N ILE A 35 6.21 -8.91 6.57
CA ILE A 35 4.80 -9.29 6.51
C ILE A 35 4.11 -8.78 5.23
N GLU A 36 4.62 -7.72 4.60
CA GLU A 36 3.89 -7.01 3.54
C GLU A 36 4.23 -7.48 2.11
N GLY A 37 5.41 -8.07 1.85
CA GLY A 37 5.88 -8.28 0.47
C GLY A 37 6.32 -9.69 0.06
N GLY A 38 6.45 -10.65 0.98
CA GLY A 38 7.25 -11.87 0.71
C GLY A 38 6.49 -13.18 0.52
N GLY A 39 5.18 -13.22 0.76
CA GLY A 39 4.40 -14.47 0.75
C GLY A 39 3.53 -14.61 -0.49
N PRO A 40 3.14 -15.85 -0.89
CA PRO A 40 2.08 -16.03 -1.87
C PRO A 40 0.83 -15.24 -1.43
N PRO A 41 0.06 -14.67 -2.37
CA PRO A 41 -1.16 -13.94 -2.04
C PRO A 41 -2.02 -14.77 -1.10
N ARG A 42 -2.27 -14.24 0.11
CA ARG A 42 -3.14 -14.92 1.06
C ARG A 42 -4.59 -14.63 0.70
N PRO A 43 -5.47 -15.64 0.73
CA PRO A 43 -6.89 -15.39 0.57
C PRO A 43 -7.36 -14.42 1.65
N VAL A 44 -8.20 -13.48 1.23
CA VAL A 44 -8.76 -12.45 2.10
C VAL A 44 -9.76 -13.11 3.06
N ASP A 45 -9.55 -12.95 4.36
CA ASP A 45 -10.51 -13.37 5.39
C ASP A 45 -11.60 -12.29 5.56
N TRP A 46 -12.74 -12.53 4.93
CA TRP A 46 -13.91 -11.65 4.99
C TRP A 46 -14.57 -11.60 6.36
N GLN A 47 -14.35 -12.60 7.22
CA GLN A 47 -14.94 -12.66 8.55
C GLN A 47 -14.18 -11.78 9.54
N ALA A 48 -12.87 -11.68 9.37
CA ALA A 48 -11.98 -10.84 10.18
C ALA A 48 -12.09 -9.33 9.88
N MET A 49 -12.80 -8.93 8.81
CA MET A 49 -12.91 -7.53 8.42
C MET A 49 -13.79 -6.69 9.39
N PRO A 50 -13.45 -5.41 9.62
CA PRO A 50 -14.32 -4.47 10.31
C PRO A 50 -15.67 -4.34 9.61
N GLY A 51 -16.75 -4.26 10.38
CA GLY A 51 -18.13 -4.23 9.88
C GLY A 51 -18.38 -3.25 8.72
N PRO A 52 -17.94 -1.98 8.80
CA PRO A 52 -18.13 -1.01 7.72
C PRO A 52 -17.41 -1.39 6.41
N VAL A 53 -16.18 -1.88 6.50
CA VAL A 53 -15.38 -2.31 5.34
C VAL A 53 -16.04 -3.51 4.67
N ARG A 54 -16.51 -4.46 5.48
CA ARG A 54 -17.23 -5.63 5.00
C ARG A 54 -18.53 -5.25 4.29
N LEU A 55 -19.29 -4.31 4.84
CA LEU A 55 -20.53 -3.82 4.21
C LEU A 55 -20.25 -3.14 2.87
N PHE A 56 -19.23 -2.30 2.80
CA PHE A 56 -18.82 -1.65 1.56
C PHE A 56 -18.43 -2.67 0.49
N GLY A 57 -17.63 -3.69 0.85
CA GLY A 57 -17.25 -4.76 -0.05
C GLY A 57 -18.46 -5.52 -0.61
N TYR A 58 -19.41 -5.91 0.24
CA TYR A 58 -20.64 -6.58 -0.21
C TYR A 58 -21.52 -5.70 -1.10
N PHE A 59 -21.65 -4.40 -0.77
CA PHE A 59 -22.39 -3.46 -1.60
C PHE A 59 -21.80 -3.38 -3.02
N PHE A 60 -20.48 -3.27 -3.13
CA PHE A 60 -19.81 -3.16 -4.42
C PHE A 60 -19.98 -4.44 -5.26
N ILE A 61 -19.78 -5.61 -4.65
CA ILE A 61 -19.97 -6.90 -5.34
C ILE A 61 -21.41 -7.05 -5.82
N ALA A 62 -22.39 -6.71 -4.98
CA ALA A 62 -23.80 -6.77 -5.34
C ALA A 62 -24.15 -5.81 -6.49
N ALA A 63 -23.65 -4.57 -6.44
CA ALA A 63 -23.86 -3.59 -7.49
C ALA A 63 -23.25 -4.03 -8.83
N PHE A 64 -22.04 -4.60 -8.80
CA PHE A 64 -21.39 -5.15 -9.98
C PHE A 64 -22.15 -6.35 -10.57
N ALA A 65 -22.60 -7.28 -9.72
CA ALA A 65 -23.42 -8.40 -10.17
C ALA A 65 -24.74 -7.93 -10.80
N ALA A 66 -25.41 -6.93 -10.19
CA ALA A 66 -26.63 -6.35 -10.71
C ALA A 66 -26.41 -5.65 -12.06
N SER A 67 -25.31 -4.92 -12.23
CA SER A 67 -24.99 -4.26 -13.51
C SER A 67 -24.73 -5.28 -14.61
N MET A 68 -23.98 -6.35 -14.32
CA MET A 68 -23.76 -7.45 -15.27
C MET A 68 -25.08 -8.13 -15.66
N ALA A 69 -25.95 -8.41 -14.69
CA ALA A 69 -27.26 -8.98 -14.96
C ALA A 69 -28.10 -8.05 -15.86
N GLY A 70 -28.09 -6.73 -15.60
CA GLY A 70 -28.75 -5.74 -16.44
C GLY A 70 -28.24 -5.73 -17.89
N VAL A 71 -26.91 -5.76 -18.07
CA VAL A 71 -26.30 -5.85 -19.42
C VAL A 71 -26.72 -7.12 -20.14
N LEU A 72 -26.70 -8.27 -19.46
CA LEU A 72 -27.12 -9.54 -20.05
C LEU A 72 -28.59 -9.50 -20.48
N ILE A 73 -29.48 -8.98 -19.63
CA ILE A 73 -30.90 -8.83 -19.94
C ILE A 73 -31.07 -7.95 -21.19
N VAL A 74 -30.46 -6.77 -21.22
CA VAL A 74 -30.56 -5.86 -22.37
C VAL A 74 -30.00 -6.49 -23.64
N THR A 75 -28.92 -7.27 -23.54
CA THR A 75 -28.28 -7.91 -24.70
C THR A 75 -29.12 -9.05 -25.26
N VAL A 76 -29.76 -9.85 -24.41
CA VAL A 76 -30.61 -10.98 -24.85
C VAL A 76 -31.96 -10.51 -25.40
N TRP A 77 -32.48 -9.38 -24.90
CA TRP A 77 -33.78 -8.82 -25.29
C TRP A 77 -33.69 -7.83 -26.46
N LYS A 78 -32.50 -7.65 -27.04
CA LYS A 78 -32.27 -6.87 -28.26
C LYS A 78 -32.24 -7.79 -29.47
#